data_AF-A0A436BMF2-F1
#
_entry.id   AF-A0A436BMF2-F1
#
_cell.length_a   1.000
_cell.length_b   1.000
_cell.length_c   1.000
_cell.angle_alpha   90.00
_cell.angle_beta   90.00
_cell.angle_gamma   90.00
#
_symmetry.space_group_name_H-M   'P 1'
#
loop_
_entity.id
_entity.type
_entity.pdbx_description
1 polymer ?
#
loop_
_entity_poly.entity_id
_entity_poly.type
_entity_poly.pdbx_seq_one_letter_code
_entity_poly.pdbx_strand_id
1 'polypeptide(L)'
;PKDYAGVPKLGPALPGDLGRPILRAQEQGRPAIAPDIRTPRVDPEEQRRLAEIEAARVAKLFTETSARTAPLRQGTGAGTSIADTKSGLTPPAEPTVPDAVSTQDTQDSKLAFVNAKPDRRTVSPDRLEAKASPYVVQAGTVIPAALLTGIRSDLPGVITAQVTENVYDSPSGVYLLIPQGAKLVGQYDSQVAFGQSRVLLVWNRLIMPDGASIVLERQQGADTQGFSGLEDEIDHHWGQLFRAAALSTLLGIGASLGSSDDESDIAK
;
A
#
# COMPACT_ATOMS: atom_id res chain seq x y z
N PRO A 1 -58.58 -50.13 16.59
CA PRO A 1 -57.27 -50.18 17.30
C PRO A 1 -57.39 -49.53 18.69
N LYS A 2 -56.99 -50.23 19.75
CA LYS A 2 -57.26 -49.89 21.17
C LYS A 2 -56.02 -49.40 21.97
N ASP A 3 -54.92 -49.03 21.31
CA ASP A 3 -53.77 -48.48 22.01
C ASP A 3 -52.95 -47.52 21.12
N TYR A 4 -52.50 -46.42 21.73
CA TYR A 4 -51.61 -45.39 21.16
C TYR A 4 -50.26 -45.33 21.91
N ALA A 5 -49.91 -46.36 22.69
CA ALA A 5 -48.67 -46.41 23.48
C ALA A 5 -47.34 -46.43 22.69
N GLY A 6 -47.39 -46.39 21.35
CA GLY A 6 -46.22 -46.46 20.47
C GLY A 6 -45.84 -45.14 19.79
N VAL A 7 -46.00 -43.98 20.45
CA VAL A 7 -45.56 -42.70 19.86
C VAL A 7 -44.05 -42.52 20.07
N PRO A 8 -43.23 -42.34 19.00
CA PRO A 8 -41.80 -42.09 19.16
C PRO A 8 -41.57 -40.82 19.98
N LYS A 9 -40.71 -40.90 20.99
CA LYS A 9 -40.30 -39.71 21.75
C LYS A 9 -39.50 -38.79 20.83
N LEU A 10 -40.08 -37.64 20.48
CA LEU A 10 -39.38 -36.58 19.76
C LEU A 10 -38.15 -36.14 20.56
N GLY A 11 -37.05 -35.90 19.85
CA GLY A 11 -35.81 -35.39 20.41
C GLY A 11 -35.97 -33.98 21.02
N PRO A 12 -34.91 -33.44 21.64
CA PRO A 12 -34.92 -32.07 22.13
C PRO A 12 -35.24 -31.08 21.00
N ALA A 13 -35.91 -29.98 21.34
CA ALA A 13 -36.31 -28.98 20.36
C ALA A 13 -35.08 -28.38 19.67
N LEU A 14 -35.17 -28.20 18.34
CA LEU A 14 -34.15 -27.53 17.55
C LEU A 14 -34.09 -26.04 17.95
N PRO A 15 -32.92 -25.39 17.90
CA PRO A 15 -32.80 -23.95 18.12
C PRO A 15 -33.70 -23.21 17.12
N GLY A 16 -34.70 -22.47 17.62
CA GLY A 16 -35.69 -21.74 16.79
C GLY A 16 -37.09 -22.34 16.73
N ASP A 17 -37.34 -23.49 17.36
CA ASP A 17 -38.69 -24.07 17.43
C ASP A 17 -39.63 -23.23 18.32
N LEU A 18 -40.70 -22.71 17.72
CA LEU A 18 -41.68 -21.82 18.35
C LEU A 18 -42.82 -22.59 19.05
N GLY A 19 -42.85 -23.93 19.00
CA GLY A 19 -43.96 -24.73 19.51
C GLY A 19 -44.23 -24.53 21.02
N ARG A 20 -43.21 -24.64 21.87
CA ARG A 20 -43.37 -24.48 23.33
C ARG A 20 -43.73 -23.05 23.77
N PRO A 21 -43.11 -21.99 23.21
CA PRO A 21 -43.53 -20.62 23.48
C PRO A 21 -44.98 -20.34 23.11
N ILE A 22 -45.46 -20.84 21.96
CA ILE A 22 -46.84 -20.62 21.49
C ILE A 22 -47.85 -21.35 22.38
N LEU A 23 -47.59 -22.61 22.73
CA LEU A 23 -48.46 -23.38 23.63
C LEU A 23 -48.58 -22.72 25.01
N ARG A 24 -47.45 -22.26 25.56
CA ARG A 24 -47.41 -21.58 26.87
C ARG A 24 -48.14 -20.23 26.85
N ALA A 25 -48.13 -19.51 25.72
CA ALA A 25 -48.89 -18.28 25.54
C ALA A 25 -50.41 -18.54 25.47
N GLN A 26 -50.81 -19.68 24.90
CA GLN A 26 -52.21 -20.09 24.79
C GLN A 26 -52.79 -20.57 26.13
N GLU A 27 -52.02 -21.33 26.92
CA GLU A 27 -52.39 -21.75 28.28
C GLU A 27 -52.55 -20.56 29.25
N GLN A 28 -51.84 -19.45 28.99
CA GLN A 28 -51.94 -18.21 29.78
C GLN A 28 -53.07 -17.27 29.32
N GLY A 29 -53.92 -17.70 28.39
CA GLY A 29 -55.09 -16.94 27.94
C GLY A 29 -54.76 -15.63 27.22
N ARG A 30 -53.53 -15.47 26.70
CA ARG A 30 -53.14 -14.27 25.94
C ARG A 30 -53.39 -14.51 24.44
N PRO A 31 -54.17 -13.66 23.75
CA PRO A 31 -54.35 -13.81 22.31
C PRO A 31 -53.02 -13.57 21.58
N ALA A 32 -52.56 -14.55 20.82
CA ALA A 32 -51.43 -14.38 19.92
C ALA A 32 -51.87 -13.50 18.74
N ILE A 33 -51.44 -12.23 18.76
CA ILE A 33 -51.65 -11.30 17.66
C ILE A 33 -50.69 -11.71 16.54
N ALA A 34 -51.23 -12.21 15.42
CA ALA A 34 -50.45 -12.40 14.20
C ALA A 34 -50.03 -11.02 13.67
N PRO A 35 -48.74 -10.80 13.32
CA PRO A 35 -48.35 -9.55 12.69
C PRO A 35 -48.98 -9.45 11.30
N ASP A 36 -49.68 -8.34 11.04
CA ASP A 36 -50.21 -7.98 9.73
C ASP A 36 -49.03 -7.59 8.82
N ILE A 37 -48.47 -8.56 8.09
CA ILE A 37 -47.45 -8.30 7.07
C ILE A 37 -48.18 -7.72 5.86
N ARG A 38 -48.35 -6.39 5.86
CA ARG A 38 -48.71 -5.66 4.64
C ARG A 38 -47.52 -5.70 3.69
N THR A 39 -47.57 -6.59 2.70
CA THR A 39 -46.66 -6.51 1.56
C THR A 39 -46.83 -5.13 0.90
N PRO A 40 -45.78 -4.30 0.78
CA PRO A 40 -45.86 -3.07 0.02
C PRO A 40 -46.27 -3.44 -1.41
N ARG A 41 -47.34 -2.81 -1.91
CA ARG A 41 -47.74 -2.95 -3.31
C ARG A 41 -46.67 -2.22 -4.12
N VAL A 42 -45.68 -2.99 -4.62
CA VAL A 42 -44.59 -2.44 -5.42
C VAL A 42 -45.18 -1.76 -6.64
N ASP A 43 -44.87 -0.48 -6.80
CA ASP A 43 -45.33 0.32 -7.93
C ASP A 43 -44.64 -0.19 -9.22
N PRO A 44 -45.38 -0.58 -10.28
CA PRO A 44 -44.79 -1.08 -11.52
C PRO A 44 -43.78 -0.14 -12.17
N GLU A 45 -43.85 1.18 -11.91
CA GLU A 45 -42.87 2.13 -12.43
C GLU A 45 -41.52 2.05 -11.71
N GLU A 46 -41.52 1.78 -10.42
CA GLU A 46 -40.30 1.69 -9.61
C GLU A 46 -39.50 0.42 -9.97
N GLN A 47 -40.20 -0.67 -10.29
CA GLN A 47 -39.59 -1.90 -10.82
C GLN A 47 -38.92 -1.69 -12.18
N ARG A 48 -39.54 -0.91 -13.08
CA ARG A 48 -38.94 -0.61 -14.39
C ARG A 48 -37.65 0.19 -14.23
N ARG A 49 -37.63 1.18 -13.34
CA ARG A 49 -36.44 1.98 -13.06
C ARG A 49 -35.28 1.14 -12.52
N LEU A 50 -35.56 0.20 -11.62
CA LEU A 50 -34.54 -0.72 -11.09
C LEU A 50 -34.00 -1.66 -12.17
N ALA A 51 -34.88 -2.19 -13.03
CA ALA A 51 -34.47 -3.05 -14.15
C ALA A 51 -33.59 -2.32 -15.17
N GLU A 52 -33.88 -1.04 -15.46
CA GLU A 52 -33.03 -0.22 -16.34
C GLU A 52 -31.64 0.03 -15.74
N ILE A 53 -31.56 0.28 -14.43
CA ILE A 53 -30.28 0.46 -13.72
C ILE A 53 -29.45 -0.83 -13.76
N GLU A 54 -30.08 -1.99 -13.60
CA GLU A 54 -29.40 -3.29 -13.69
C GLU A 54 -28.96 -3.59 -15.12
N ALA A 55 -29.80 -3.34 -16.12
CA ALA A 55 -29.45 -3.54 -17.53
C ALA A 55 -28.27 -2.66 -17.97
N ALA A 56 -28.22 -1.40 -17.52
CA ALA A 56 -27.09 -0.50 -17.78
C ALA A 56 -25.79 -0.99 -17.14
N ARG A 57 -25.86 -1.56 -15.92
CA ARG A 57 -24.70 -2.16 -15.24
C ARG A 57 -24.18 -3.37 -16.00
N VAL A 58 -25.07 -4.22 -16.49
CA VAL A 58 -24.71 -5.44 -17.22
C VAL A 58 -24.16 -5.10 -18.62
N ALA A 59 -24.73 -4.14 -19.33
CA ALA A 59 -24.26 -3.75 -20.67
C ALA A 59 -22.81 -3.22 -20.66
N LYS A 60 -22.40 -2.50 -19.60
CA LYS A 60 -21.02 -2.02 -19.46
C LYS A 60 -19.99 -3.16 -19.39
N LEU A 61 -20.38 -4.33 -18.85
CA LEU A 61 -19.50 -5.50 -18.75
C LEU A 61 -19.31 -6.22 -20.10
N PHE A 62 -20.25 -6.08 -21.04
CA PHE A 62 -20.17 -6.75 -22.35
C PHE A 62 -19.44 -5.94 -23.43
N THR A 63 -19.42 -4.61 -23.33
CA THR A 63 -18.73 -3.75 -24.32
C THR A 63 -17.20 -3.87 -24.23
N GLU A 64 -16.62 -4.18 -23.06
CA GLU A 64 -15.16 -4.34 -22.92
C GLU A 64 -14.62 -5.66 -23.52
N THR A 65 -15.48 -6.66 -23.74
CA THR A 65 -15.05 -7.98 -24.24
C THR A 65 -14.96 -8.05 -25.77
N SER A 66 -15.73 -7.23 -26.51
CA SER A 66 -15.84 -7.38 -27.96
C SER A 66 -14.87 -6.52 -28.80
N ALA A 67 -14.05 -5.67 -28.19
CA ALA A 67 -13.12 -4.80 -28.91
C ALA A 67 -11.76 -5.44 -29.27
N ARG A 68 -11.55 -6.74 -29.00
CA ARG A 68 -10.26 -7.41 -29.30
C ARG A 68 -10.44 -8.75 -30.02
N THR A 69 -11.00 -8.70 -31.21
CA THR A 69 -10.89 -9.80 -32.18
C THR A 69 -10.73 -9.23 -33.58
N ALA A 70 -9.47 -9.04 -33.99
CA ALA A 70 -9.07 -8.94 -35.40
C ALA A 70 -7.99 -10.00 -35.67
N PRO A 71 -8.01 -10.67 -36.84
CA PRO A 71 -7.42 -12.00 -36.99
C PRO A 71 -5.93 -12.00 -37.34
N LEU A 72 -5.33 -13.15 -37.05
CA LEU A 72 -3.93 -13.53 -37.21
C LEU A 72 -3.41 -13.39 -38.65
N ARG A 73 -2.12 -13.04 -38.76
CA ARG A 73 -1.26 -13.42 -39.89
C ARG A 73 -0.15 -14.34 -39.36
N GLN A 74 -0.21 -15.58 -39.83
CA GLN A 74 0.70 -16.68 -39.54
C GLN A 74 1.86 -16.62 -40.54
N GLY A 75 3.08 -16.48 -40.03
CA GLY A 75 4.33 -16.54 -40.80
C GLY A 75 5.26 -17.56 -40.16
N THR A 76 5.42 -18.69 -40.84
CA THR A 76 6.23 -19.86 -40.53
C THR A 76 7.74 -19.59 -40.58
N GLY A 77 8.51 -20.18 -39.66
CA GLY A 77 9.96 -20.30 -39.79
C GLY A 77 10.60 -21.10 -38.64
N ALA A 78 11.12 -22.28 -38.97
CA ALA A 78 11.77 -23.24 -38.08
C ALA A 78 13.29 -22.97 -37.94
N GLY A 79 13.92 -23.48 -36.87
CA GLY A 79 15.34 -23.86 -36.91
C GLY A 79 16.21 -23.53 -35.68
N THR A 80 16.41 -24.55 -34.84
CA THR A 80 17.70 -25.06 -34.30
C THR A 80 18.70 -24.14 -33.56
N SER A 81 19.01 -24.54 -32.33
CA SER A 81 20.20 -24.20 -31.53
C SER A 81 21.53 -24.49 -32.24
N ILE A 82 22.52 -23.58 -32.14
CA ILE A 82 23.91 -23.90 -31.76
C ILE A 82 24.66 -22.62 -31.32
N ALA A 83 25.47 -22.76 -30.28
CA ALA A 83 26.48 -21.78 -29.86
C ALA A 83 27.74 -21.91 -30.72
N ASP A 84 28.42 -20.81 -31.06
CA ASP A 84 29.90 -20.72 -30.98
C ASP A 84 30.48 -19.32 -31.29
N THR A 85 31.60 -19.05 -30.63
CA THR A 85 32.46 -17.85 -30.59
C THR A 85 33.25 -17.52 -31.88
N LYS A 86 33.30 -16.22 -32.29
CA LYS A 86 34.54 -15.40 -32.48
C LYS A 86 34.32 -14.05 -33.22
N SER A 87 34.79 -12.98 -32.57
CA SER A 87 35.50 -11.76 -33.02
C SER A 87 35.22 -11.11 -34.40
N GLY A 88 34.89 -9.81 -34.39
CA GLY A 88 35.05 -8.90 -35.54
C GLY A 88 34.45 -7.50 -35.34
N LEU A 89 35.33 -6.51 -35.11
CA LEU A 89 35.27 -5.04 -35.34
C LEU A 89 33.94 -4.23 -35.24
N THR A 90 34.02 -3.14 -34.46
CA THR A 90 33.07 -2.04 -34.15
C THR A 90 32.56 -1.24 -35.37
N PRO A 91 31.38 -0.57 -35.31
CA PRO A 91 31.32 0.84 -34.83
C PRO A 91 29.99 1.20 -34.07
N PRO A 92 29.70 2.49 -33.77
CA PRO A 92 29.40 3.04 -32.44
C PRO A 92 27.95 2.84 -31.95
N ALA A 93 27.78 3.05 -30.65
CA ALA A 93 26.50 3.03 -29.94
C ALA A 93 25.49 4.06 -30.49
N GLU A 94 24.33 3.57 -30.90
CA GLU A 94 23.09 4.32 -31.04
C GLU A 94 22.31 4.16 -29.72
N PRO A 95 21.65 5.21 -29.18
CA PRO A 95 21.00 5.13 -27.88
C PRO A 95 19.85 4.13 -27.91
N THR A 96 19.96 3.07 -27.09
CA THR A 96 18.89 2.11 -26.85
C THR A 96 17.66 2.85 -26.35
N VAL A 97 16.64 2.91 -27.21
CA VAL A 97 15.27 3.30 -26.88
C VAL A 97 14.77 2.41 -25.72
N PRO A 98 14.43 2.96 -24.54
CA PRO A 98 13.99 2.17 -23.41
C PRO A 98 12.48 1.89 -23.47
N ASP A 99 11.98 1.20 -24.50
CA ASP A 99 10.51 1.00 -24.62
C ASP A 99 10.04 -0.41 -25.02
N ALA A 100 10.95 -1.37 -25.28
CA ALA A 100 10.55 -2.73 -25.66
C ALA A 100 10.54 -3.75 -24.50
N VAL A 101 11.27 -3.51 -23.40
CA VAL A 101 11.39 -4.50 -22.30
C VAL A 101 10.17 -4.45 -21.37
N SER A 102 9.60 -3.25 -21.14
CA SER A 102 8.48 -3.04 -20.21
C SER A 102 7.15 -3.66 -20.68
N THR A 103 6.96 -3.83 -22.00
CA THR A 103 5.73 -4.40 -22.59
C THR A 103 5.74 -5.92 -22.63
N GLN A 104 6.92 -6.54 -22.64
CA GLN A 104 7.11 -7.99 -22.55
C GLN A 104 6.87 -8.47 -21.10
N ASP A 105 7.50 -7.80 -20.12
CA ASP A 105 7.36 -8.13 -18.69
C ASP A 105 5.90 -8.02 -18.19
N THR A 106 5.15 -7.05 -18.71
CA THR A 106 3.73 -6.88 -18.36
C THR A 106 2.83 -7.94 -19.02
N GLN A 107 3.18 -8.43 -20.21
CA GLN A 107 2.45 -9.52 -20.87
C GLN A 107 2.73 -10.87 -20.20
N ASP A 108 3.99 -11.15 -19.89
CA ASP A 108 4.39 -12.37 -19.19
C ASP A 108 3.79 -12.43 -17.78
N SER A 109 3.74 -11.30 -17.06
CA SER A 109 3.04 -11.19 -15.78
C SER A 109 1.54 -11.47 -15.90
N LYS A 110 0.91 -11.01 -16.99
CA LYS A 110 -0.52 -11.26 -17.26
C LYS A 110 -0.79 -12.72 -17.60
N LEU A 111 0.07 -13.35 -18.39
CA LEU A 111 -0.01 -14.77 -18.71
C LEU A 111 0.25 -15.63 -17.47
N ALA A 112 1.20 -15.23 -16.61
CA ALA A 112 1.46 -15.89 -15.33
C ALA A 112 0.25 -15.80 -14.39
N PHE A 113 -0.45 -14.65 -14.38
CA PHE A 113 -1.69 -14.49 -13.61
C PHE A 113 -2.81 -15.41 -14.08
N VAL A 114 -3.05 -15.50 -15.39
CA VAL A 114 -4.11 -16.37 -15.96
C VAL A 114 -3.80 -17.86 -15.76
N ASN A 115 -2.52 -18.24 -15.87
CA ASN A 115 -2.08 -19.63 -15.71
C ASN A 115 -1.75 -19.98 -14.25
N ALA A 116 -2.00 -19.09 -13.30
CA ALA A 116 -1.74 -19.36 -11.88
C ALA A 116 -2.58 -20.54 -11.41
N LYS A 117 -1.97 -21.43 -10.61
CA LYS A 117 -2.68 -22.58 -10.04
C LYS A 117 -3.84 -22.08 -9.16
N PRO A 118 -5.05 -22.67 -9.26
CA PRO A 118 -6.17 -22.28 -8.40
C PRO A 118 -5.80 -22.45 -6.92
N ASP A 119 -5.96 -21.38 -6.14
CA ASP A 119 -5.80 -21.44 -4.69
C ASP A 119 -6.97 -22.24 -4.09
N ARG A 120 -6.67 -23.43 -3.56
CA ARG A 120 -7.66 -24.30 -2.92
C ARG A 120 -7.70 -24.12 -1.40
N ARG A 121 -6.96 -23.16 -0.84
CA ARG A 121 -7.00 -22.86 0.60
C ARG A 121 -8.35 -22.23 0.93
N THR A 122 -9.16 -22.98 1.68
CA THR A 122 -10.45 -22.49 2.19
C THR A 122 -10.31 -21.76 3.52
N VAL A 123 -9.14 -21.90 4.17
CA VAL A 123 -8.81 -21.23 5.43
C VAL A 123 -7.37 -20.71 5.37
N SER A 124 -7.10 -19.64 6.11
CA SER A 124 -5.72 -19.17 6.31
C SER A 124 -4.90 -20.27 6.99
N PRO A 125 -3.64 -20.52 6.59
CA PRO A 125 -2.74 -21.38 7.36
C PRO A 125 -2.34 -20.75 8.70
N ASP A 126 -2.34 -19.42 8.79
CA ASP A 126 -1.92 -18.70 9.99
C ASP A 126 -2.95 -18.78 11.11
N ARG A 127 -2.48 -18.71 12.35
CA ARG A 127 -3.30 -18.79 13.56
C ARG A 127 -3.06 -17.56 14.43
N LEU A 128 -4.06 -17.23 15.24
CA LEU A 128 -3.91 -16.19 16.26
C LEU A 128 -2.81 -16.61 17.25
N GLU A 129 -1.78 -15.78 17.37
CA GLU A 129 -0.72 -15.98 18.35
C GLU A 129 -1.11 -15.37 19.69
N ALA A 130 -0.76 -16.07 20.77
CA ALA A 130 -0.87 -15.53 22.10
C ALA A 130 0.14 -14.39 22.29
N LYS A 131 -0.21 -13.41 23.13
CA LYS A 131 0.73 -12.36 23.51
C LYS A 131 1.96 -13.00 24.19
N ALA A 132 3.15 -12.56 23.80
CA ALA A 132 4.40 -13.03 24.42
C ALA A 132 4.51 -12.66 25.91
N SER A 133 3.87 -11.56 26.32
CA SER A 133 3.86 -11.06 27.69
C SER A 133 2.58 -10.25 27.95
N PRO A 134 2.08 -10.17 29.21
CA PRO A 134 1.10 -9.17 29.62
C PRO A 134 1.61 -7.74 29.45
N TYR A 135 2.92 -7.54 29.52
CA TYR A 135 3.61 -6.25 29.36
C TYR A 135 4.24 -6.20 27.97
N VAL A 136 3.49 -5.69 27.00
CA VAL A 136 3.95 -5.63 25.61
C VAL A 136 3.52 -4.34 24.92
N VAL A 137 4.47 -3.72 24.22
CA VAL A 137 4.20 -2.72 23.19
C VAL A 137 4.16 -3.46 21.86
N GLN A 138 2.99 -3.53 21.23
CA GLN A 138 2.79 -4.20 19.96
C GLN A 138 3.21 -3.32 18.78
N ALA A 139 3.58 -3.97 17.68
CA ALA A 139 3.87 -3.30 16.42
C ALA A 139 2.71 -2.37 16.01
N GLY A 140 3.05 -1.21 15.46
CA GLY A 140 2.10 -0.14 15.13
C GLY A 140 1.82 0.84 16.27
N THR A 141 2.31 0.58 17.49
CA THR A 141 2.24 1.58 18.56
C THR A 141 3.21 2.74 18.27
N VAL A 142 2.71 3.97 18.40
CA VAL A 142 3.51 5.18 18.23
C VAL A 142 4.18 5.54 19.55
N ILE A 143 5.50 5.79 19.51
CA ILE A 143 6.26 6.35 20.64
C ILE A 143 6.48 7.83 20.34
N PRO A 144 5.73 8.75 20.95
CA PRO A 144 5.86 10.18 20.67
C PRO A 144 7.19 10.69 21.24
N ALA A 145 7.97 11.35 20.39
CA ALA A 145 9.29 11.84 20.76
C ALA A 145 9.63 13.13 20.02
N ALA A 146 10.45 13.96 20.66
CA ALA A 146 11.01 15.18 20.09
C ALA A 146 12.51 15.01 19.89
N LEU A 147 13.02 15.42 18.74
CA LEU A 147 14.45 15.43 18.47
C LEU A 147 15.17 16.38 19.43
N LEU A 148 16.27 15.90 20.02
CA LEU A 148 17.23 16.71 20.76
C LEU A 148 18.37 17.20 19.86
N THR A 149 18.69 16.43 18.83
CA THR A 149 19.73 16.75 17.85
C THR A 149 19.10 17.23 16.54
N GLY A 150 19.67 18.25 15.91
CA GLY A 150 19.32 18.60 14.53
C GLY A 150 19.74 17.53 13.52
N ILE A 151 19.11 17.55 12.36
CA ILE A 151 19.47 16.68 11.22
C ILE A 151 20.05 17.58 10.13
N ARG A 152 21.15 17.14 9.50
CA ARG A 152 21.70 17.81 8.32
C ARG A 152 21.94 16.77 7.22
N SER A 153 21.31 16.99 6.08
CA SER A 153 21.31 16.03 4.95
C SER A 153 22.64 15.97 4.18
N ASP A 154 23.67 16.73 4.58
CA ASP A 154 24.99 16.73 3.94
C ASP A 154 25.87 15.56 4.39
N LEU A 155 25.64 15.01 5.58
CA LEU A 155 26.43 13.93 6.16
C LEU A 155 25.55 12.99 6.99
N PRO A 156 25.72 11.65 6.89
CA PRO A 156 25.00 10.72 7.74
C PRO A 156 25.49 10.86 9.19
N GLY A 157 24.60 10.65 10.14
CA GLY A 157 24.90 10.94 11.54
C GLY A 157 24.05 10.16 12.54
N VAL A 158 24.47 10.25 13.81
CA VAL A 158 23.71 9.76 14.95
C VAL A 158 22.76 10.84 15.42
N ILE A 159 21.53 10.45 15.73
CA ILE A 159 20.49 11.34 16.25
C ILE A 159 19.99 10.85 17.60
N THR A 160 19.54 11.81 18.42
CA THR A 160 18.90 11.54 19.70
C THR A 160 17.56 12.24 19.76
N ALA A 161 16.54 11.54 20.24
CA ALA A 161 15.25 12.11 20.60
C ALA A 161 14.89 11.78 22.05
N GLN A 162 13.95 12.54 22.60
CA GLN A 162 13.39 12.33 23.92
C GLN A 162 11.90 12.03 23.80
N VAL A 163 11.47 10.95 24.47
CA VAL A 163 10.07 10.57 24.57
C VAL A 163 9.30 11.67 25.29
N THR A 164 8.24 12.18 24.65
CA THR A 164 7.48 13.33 25.15
C THR A 164 6.29 12.94 26.00
N GLU A 165 5.82 11.70 25.90
CA GLU A 165 4.66 11.20 26.64
C GLU A 165 4.86 9.75 27.12
N ASN A 166 4.17 9.39 28.18
CA ASN A 166 4.16 8.04 28.72
C ASN A 166 3.51 7.05 27.73
N VAL A 167 4.21 5.96 27.39
CA VAL A 167 3.68 4.86 26.57
C VAL A 167 3.38 3.66 27.45
N TYR A 168 2.12 3.22 27.40
CA TYR A 168 1.60 2.09 28.15
C TYR A 168 1.56 0.81 27.28
N ASP A 169 1.29 -0.33 27.91
CA ASP A 169 1.09 -1.59 27.19
C ASP A 169 -0.06 -1.47 26.17
N SER A 170 0.14 -1.98 24.95
CA SER A 170 -0.85 -1.86 23.88
C SER A 170 -2.18 -2.59 24.16
N PRO A 171 -2.19 -3.79 24.80
CA PRO A 171 -3.44 -4.53 25.00
C PRO A 171 -4.39 -3.94 26.06
N SER A 172 -3.88 -3.46 27.19
CA SER A 172 -4.69 -2.96 28.31
C SER A 172 -4.57 -1.46 28.53
N GLY A 173 -3.46 -0.84 28.13
CA GLY A 173 -3.21 0.60 28.35
C GLY A 173 -3.03 0.97 29.81
N VAL A 174 -2.72 0.02 30.69
CA VAL A 174 -2.66 0.21 32.15
C VAL A 174 -1.22 0.29 32.66
N TYR A 175 -0.33 -0.52 32.10
CA TYR A 175 1.03 -0.65 32.59
C TYR A 175 1.95 0.30 31.84
N LEU A 176 2.60 1.22 32.57
CA LEU A 176 3.60 2.13 32.02
C LEU A 176 4.85 1.33 31.61
N LEU A 177 5.17 1.29 30.32
CA LEU A 177 6.32 0.55 29.80
C LEU A 177 7.46 1.46 29.34
N ILE A 178 7.13 2.63 28.77
CA ILE A 178 8.12 3.63 28.35
C ILE A 178 7.74 4.96 28.99
N PRO A 179 8.47 5.42 30.03
CA PRO A 179 8.20 6.69 30.67
C PRO A 179 8.61 7.87 29.78
N GLN A 180 7.87 8.96 29.91
CA GLN A 180 8.28 10.27 29.42
C GLN A 180 9.69 10.60 29.90
N GLY A 181 10.50 11.16 29.01
CA GLY A 181 11.89 11.50 29.28
C GLY A 181 12.89 10.40 28.91
N ALA A 182 12.43 9.19 28.58
CA ALA A 182 13.27 8.16 27.96
C ALA A 182 13.93 8.68 26.67
N LYS A 183 15.12 8.19 26.34
CA LYS A 183 15.91 8.64 25.19
C LYS A 183 15.91 7.61 24.08
N LEU A 184 15.66 8.05 22.86
CA LEU A 184 15.82 7.27 21.65
C LEU A 184 17.15 7.65 20.99
N VAL A 185 17.93 6.63 20.62
CA VAL A 185 19.17 6.79 19.86
C VAL A 185 19.01 6.12 18.52
N GLY A 186 19.29 6.87 17.46
CA GLY A 186 19.09 6.45 16.08
C GLY A 186 20.18 6.93 15.15
N GLN A 187 19.99 6.64 13.87
CA GLN A 187 20.87 7.04 12.79
C GLN A 187 20.03 7.50 11.61
N TYR A 188 20.55 8.46 10.84
CA TYR A 188 19.96 8.85 9.56
C TYR A 188 21.00 8.73 8.45
N ASP A 189 20.52 8.48 7.24
CA ASP A 189 21.35 8.48 6.03
C ASP A 189 21.19 9.83 5.31
N SER A 190 22.26 10.30 4.67
CA SER A 190 22.30 11.53 3.88
C SER A 190 21.96 11.31 2.40
N GLN A 191 21.74 10.06 1.98
CA GLN A 191 21.36 9.73 0.61
C GLN A 191 19.90 10.14 0.32
N VAL A 192 19.68 11.42 0.05
CA VAL A 192 18.46 11.93 -0.59
C VAL A 192 18.67 12.00 -2.09
N ALA A 193 17.83 11.32 -2.88
CA ALA A 193 17.84 11.46 -4.33
C ALA A 193 17.41 12.89 -4.73
N PHE A 194 17.81 13.35 -5.91
CA PHE A 194 17.40 14.66 -6.41
C PHE A 194 15.86 14.76 -6.43
N GLY A 195 15.30 15.75 -5.71
CA GLY A 195 13.85 15.94 -5.55
C GLY A 195 13.22 15.27 -4.32
N GLN A 196 14.01 14.60 -3.46
CA GLN A 196 13.53 14.03 -2.20
C GLN A 196 13.70 15.02 -1.04
N SER A 197 12.61 15.34 -0.35
CA SER A 197 12.56 16.31 0.76
C SER A 197 12.63 15.71 2.16
N ARG A 198 12.73 14.38 2.25
CA ARG A 198 12.55 13.62 3.49
C ARG A 198 13.79 12.81 3.81
N VAL A 199 14.21 12.90 5.07
CA VAL A 199 15.32 12.10 5.59
C VAL A 199 14.78 10.82 6.20
N LEU A 200 15.27 9.68 5.70
CA LEU A 200 15.01 8.39 6.32
C LEU A 200 15.88 8.25 7.57
N LEU A 201 15.23 7.95 8.70
CA LEU A 201 15.91 7.67 9.95
C LEU A 201 15.41 6.37 10.57
N VAL A 202 16.29 5.75 11.33
CA VAL A 202 16.00 4.53 12.10
C VAL A 202 16.39 4.72 13.56
N TRP A 203 15.60 4.15 14.45
CA TRP A 203 15.86 4.10 15.88
C TRP A 203 16.46 2.75 16.27
N ASN A 204 17.62 2.77 16.90
CA ASN A 204 18.37 1.57 17.25
C ASN A 204 18.18 1.17 18.70
N ARG A 205 18.00 2.13 19.60
CA ARG A 205 17.97 1.88 21.04
C ARG A 205 17.05 2.86 21.76
N LEU A 206 16.33 2.34 22.74
CA LEU A 206 15.61 3.11 23.75
C LEU A 206 16.36 2.98 25.08
N ILE A 207 16.55 4.10 25.77
CA ILE A 207 17.23 4.20 27.06
C ILE A 207 16.26 4.81 28.06
N MET A 208 15.99 4.07 29.13
CA MET A 208 15.09 4.43 30.21
C MET A 208 15.76 5.46 31.16
N PRO A 209 14.98 6.23 31.94
CA PRO A 209 15.54 7.21 32.89
C PRO A 209 16.44 6.61 33.97
N ASP A 210 16.27 5.33 34.31
CA ASP A 210 17.08 4.58 35.26
C ASP A 210 18.38 4.01 34.65
N GLY A 211 18.59 4.21 33.34
CA GLY A 211 19.74 3.71 32.59
C GLY A 211 19.53 2.33 31.95
N ALA A 212 18.41 1.64 32.20
CA ALA A 212 18.08 0.41 31.48
C ALA A 212 17.90 0.71 29.98
N SER A 213 18.19 -0.25 29.11
CA SER A 213 18.01 -0.03 27.67
C SER A 213 17.56 -1.28 26.92
N ILE A 214 16.87 -1.05 25.80
CA ILE A 214 16.38 -2.09 24.89
C ILE A 214 16.74 -1.72 23.45
N VAL A 215 17.09 -2.74 22.66
CA VAL A 215 17.37 -2.61 21.23
C VAL A 215 16.05 -2.58 20.45
N LEU A 216 15.95 -1.67 19.49
CA LEU A 216 14.74 -1.44 18.68
C LEU A 216 14.82 -2.04 17.27
N GLU A 217 15.89 -2.79 16.95
CA GLU A 217 16.06 -3.46 15.65
C GLU A 217 15.85 -2.54 14.44
N ARG A 218 16.28 -1.28 14.54
CA ARG A 218 16.19 -0.26 13.47
C ARG A 218 14.75 0.11 13.10
N GLN A 219 13.86 0.32 14.08
CA GLN A 219 12.50 0.83 13.84
C GLN A 219 12.55 2.14 13.03
N GLN A 220 11.65 2.28 12.06
CA GLN A 220 11.58 3.49 11.23
C GLN A 220 10.97 4.66 12.02
N GLY A 221 11.51 5.86 11.82
CA GLY A 221 10.88 7.09 12.29
C GLY A 221 9.74 7.55 11.39
N ALA A 222 8.76 8.23 11.98
CA ALA A 222 7.69 8.91 11.25
C ALA A 222 7.56 10.36 11.73
N ASP A 223 7.07 11.24 10.85
CA ASP A 223 6.69 12.60 11.20
C ASP A 223 5.39 12.65 12.02
N THR A 224 5.00 13.86 12.44
CA THR A 224 3.80 14.09 13.24
C THR A 224 2.50 13.75 12.51
N GLN A 225 2.53 13.62 11.19
CA GLN A 225 1.40 13.22 10.35
C GLN A 225 1.40 11.70 10.08
N GLY A 226 2.41 10.98 10.56
CA GLY A 226 2.54 9.53 10.42
C GLY A 226 3.18 9.07 9.11
N PHE A 227 3.74 9.98 8.31
CA PHE A 227 4.53 9.59 7.15
C PHE A 227 5.94 9.18 7.58
N SER A 228 6.53 8.20 6.89
CA SER A 228 7.90 7.77 7.16
C SER A 228 8.92 8.88 6.90
N GLY A 229 9.93 8.94 7.77
CA GLY A 229 10.97 9.96 7.75
C GLY A 229 10.50 11.30 8.30
N LEU A 230 11.42 12.26 8.32
CA LEU A 230 11.13 13.63 8.74
C LEU A 230 11.22 14.55 7.53
N GLU A 231 10.24 15.45 7.42
CA GLU A 231 10.21 16.53 6.44
C GLU A 231 10.70 17.82 7.11
N ASP A 232 11.57 18.55 6.41
CA ASP A 232 12.13 19.82 6.87
C ASP A 232 12.19 20.83 5.71
N GLU A 233 12.44 22.10 6.03
CA GLU A 233 12.55 23.19 5.07
C GLU A 233 13.70 22.94 4.07
N ILE A 234 13.37 22.96 2.78
CA ILE A 234 14.33 22.62 1.72
C ILE A 234 14.92 23.92 1.14
N ASP A 235 16.21 24.19 1.39
CA ASP A 235 16.96 25.19 0.63
C ASP A 235 17.35 24.63 -0.74
N HIS A 236 16.43 24.78 -1.68
CA HIS A 236 16.75 24.58 -3.07
C HIS A 236 17.55 25.80 -3.54
N HIS A 237 18.84 25.61 -3.82
CA HIS A 237 19.77 26.63 -4.25
C HIS A 237 19.46 27.21 -5.66
N TRP A 238 18.18 27.35 -6.02
CA TRP A 238 17.65 27.96 -7.25
C TRP A 238 18.30 29.29 -7.54
N GLY A 239 18.57 30.12 -6.53
CA GLY A 239 19.25 31.40 -6.71
C GLY A 239 20.64 31.26 -7.36
N GLN A 240 21.40 30.24 -6.99
CA GLN A 240 22.70 29.95 -7.60
C GLN A 240 22.54 29.37 -9.01
N LEU A 241 21.55 28.50 -9.22
CA LEU A 241 21.23 27.93 -10.54
C LEU A 241 20.79 29.01 -11.54
N PHE A 242 19.89 29.92 -11.15
CA PHE A 242 19.45 31.03 -11.99
C PHE A 242 20.61 31.99 -12.30
N ARG A 243 21.47 32.28 -11.33
CA ARG A 243 22.68 33.11 -11.57
C ARG A 243 23.63 32.44 -12.56
N ALA A 244 23.89 31.14 -12.41
CA ALA A 244 24.72 30.39 -13.34
C ALA A 244 24.11 30.34 -14.75
N ALA A 245 22.81 30.09 -14.87
CA ALA A 245 22.09 30.09 -16.14
C ALA A 245 22.09 31.49 -16.81
N ALA A 246 21.93 32.56 -16.04
CA ALA A 246 22.00 33.92 -16.53
C ALA A 246 23.40 34.27 -17.04
N LEU A 247 24.45 33.93 -16.30
CA LEU A 247 25.84 34.12 -16.73
C LEU A 247 26.15 33.35 -18.01
N SER A 248 25.69 32.10 -18.12
CA SER A 248 25.85 31.27 -19.33
C SER A 248 25.12 31.86 -20.54
N THR A 249 23.90 32.37 -20.34
CA THR A 249 23.14 33.05 -21.41
C THR A 249 23.87 34.31 -21.90
N LEU A 250 24.37 35.14 -20.97
CA LEU A 250 25.11 36.36 -21.31
C LEU A 250 26.41 36.04 -22.06
N LEU A 251 27.16 35.02 -21.61
CA LEU A 251 28.38 34.59 -22.28
C LEU A 251 28.10 33.99 -23.67
N GLY A 252 27.00 33.24 -23.82
CA GLY A 252 26.56 32.72 -25.12
C GLY A 252 26.19 33.82 -26.11
N ILE A 253 25.44 34.84 -25.67
CA ILE A 253 25.11 36.01 -26.50
C ILE A 253 26.40 36.78 -26.86
N GLY A 254 27.29 37.00 -25.89
CA GLY A 254 28.57 37.69 -26.10
C GLY A 254 29.49 36.95 -27.07
N ALA A 255 29.58 35.62 -26.99
CA ALA A 255 30.37 34.81 -27.91
C ALA A 255 29.78 34.81 -29.33
N SER A 256 28.45 34.79 -29.48
CA SER A 256 27.81 34.84 -30.79
C SER A 256 28.04 36.18 -31.51
N LEU A 257 28.02 37.29 -30.76
CA LEU A 257 28.27 38.64 -31.27
C LEU A 257 29.76 38.93 -31.48
N GLY A 258 30.65 38.29 -30.71
CA GLY A 258 32.10 38.41 -30.88
C GLY A 258 32.67 37.58 -32.03
N SER A 259 31.94 36.56 -32.50
CA SER A 259 32.37 35.71 -33.62
C SER A 259 31.95 36.23 -35.01
N SER A 260 31.17 37.31 -35.08
CA SER A 260 30.62 37.80 -36.35
C SER A 260 31.48 38.80 -37.11
N ASP A 261 32.72 39.09 -36.65
CA ASP A 261 33.52 40.20 -37.18
C ASP A 261 34.84 39.80 -37.85
N ASP A 262 35.06 38.52 -38.19
CA ASP A 262 36.33 38.10 -38.82
C ASP A 262 36.21 37.03 -39.93
N GLU A 263 35.17 37.14 -40.78
CA GLU A 263 35.08 36.29 -41.99
C GLU A 263 34.50 37.02 -43.21
N SER A 264 34.96 38.25 -43.51
CA SER A 264 34.60 38.91 -44.78
C SER A 264 35.70 39.72 -45.48
N ASP A 265 36.98 39.54 -45.14
CA ASP A 265 38.11 40.20 -45.85
C ASP A 265 39.19 39.23 -46.38
N ILE A 266 38.83 37.97 -46.63
CA ILE A 266 39.67 36.99 -47.33
C ILE A 266 39.05 36.51 -48.65
N ALA A 267 38.53 37.43 -49.47
CA ALA A 267 38.28 37.18 -50.89
C ALA A 267 37.99 38.47 -51.69
N LYS A 268 39.03 39.24 -52.05
CA LYS A 268 39.10 39.88 -53.38
C LYS A 268 40.48 40.41 -53.74
#